data_AF-A0A957L373-F1
#
_entry.id   AF-A0A957L373-F1
#
_cell.length_a   1.000
_cell.length_b   1.000
_cell.length_c   1.000
_cell.angle_alpha   90.00
_cell.angle_beta   90.00
_cell.angle_gamma   90.00
#
_symmetry.space_group_name_H-M   'P 1'
#
loop_
_entity.id
_entity.type
_entity.pdbx_description
1 polymer ?
#
loop_
_entity_poly.entity_id
_entity_poly.type
_entity_poly.pdbx_seq_one_letter_code
_entity_poly.pdbx_strand_id
1 'polypeptide(L)' 'HLYYIDRNPVCWGRRSEGPICHTAVGVLQEGLHWASGGDEFLVEEIACSATGAESCVFKIVPTPLS' A
#
# COMPACT_ATOMS: atom_id res chain seq x y z
N HIS A 1 5.86 4.43 8.90
CA HIS A 1 5.89 2.97 9.10
C HIS A 1 5.86 2.26 7.76
N LEU A 2 6.36 1.02 7.68
CA LEU A 2 6.36 0.21 6.45
C LEU A 2 5.44 -1.01 6.62
N TYR A 3 4.62 -1.28 5.61
CA TYR A 3 3.73 -2.43 5.52
C TYR A 3 4.11 -3.28 4.31
N TYR A 4 4.30 -4.58 4.53
CA TYR A 4 4.80 -5.50 3.52
C TYR A 4 3.70 -6.48 3.10
N ILE A 5 3.58 -6.72 1.79
CA ILE A 5 2.72 -7.75 1.22
C ILE A 5 3.51 -8.58 0.22
N ASP A 6 3.96 -9.75 0.67
CA ASP A 6 4.78 -10.65 -0.15
C ASP A 6 3.99 -11.19 -1.35
N ARG A 7 2.74 -11.60 -1.10
CA ARG A 7 1.81 -12.12 -2.12
C ARG A 7 0.60 -11.21 -2.27
N ASN A 8 0.83 -10.04 -2.88
CA ASN A 8 -0.22 -9.05 -3.05
C ASN A 8 -1.25 -9.50 -4.11
N PRO A 9 -2.53 -9.70 -3.75
CA PRO A 9 -3.54 -10.19 -4.69
C PRO A 9 -3.77 -9.26 -5.90
N VAL A 10 -3.37 -7.99 -5.80
CA VAL A 10 -3.52 -7.03 -6.90
C VAL A 10 -2.53 -7.30 -8.03
N CYS A 11 -1.29 -7.71 -7.70
CA CYS A 11 -0.19 -7.76 -8.66
C CYS A 11 0.55 -9.11 -8.72
N TRP A 12 0.20 -10.09 -7.86
CA TRP A 12 0.88 -11.37 -7.82
C TRP A 12 0.85 -12.08 -9.18
N GLY A 13 2.03 -12.48 -9.67
CA GLY A 13 2.19 -13.11 -10.98
C GLY A 13 2.04 -12.16 -12.19
N ARG A 14 1.91 -10.84 -11.97
CA ARG A 14 1.82 -9.83 -13.03
C ARG A 14 3.17 -9.12 -13.20
N ARG A 15 3.38 -8.50 -14.36
CA ARG A 15 4.51 -7.61 -14.66
C ARG A 15 4.00 -6.26 -15.15
N SER A 16 4.64 -5.19 -14.72
CA SER A 16 4.31 -3.82 -15.12
C SER A 16 5.56 -2.94 -15.16
N GLU A 17 5.50 -1.84 -15.89
CA GLU A 17 6.60 -0.85 -15.93
C GLU A 17 6.63 0.04 -14.68
N GLY A 18 5.50 0.14 -13.96
CA GLY A 18 5.36 0.90 -12.73
C GLY A 18 4.49 0.19 -11.68
N PRO A 19 4.41 0.73 -10.45
CA PRO A 19 3.56 0.20 -9.39
C PRO A 19 2.08 0.22 -9.81
N ILE A 20 1.34 -0.83 -9.43
CA ILE A 20 -0.06 -1.05 -9.86
C ILE A 20 -1.01 -1.37 -8.70
N CYS A 21 -0.55 -1.33 -7.44
CA CYS A 21 -1.32 -1.84 -6.31
C CYS A 21 -2.26 -0.79 -5.67
N HIS A 22 -2.92 0.04 -6.48
CA HIS A 22 -3.83 1.09 -6.01
C HIS A 22 -4.96 0.57 -5.11
N THR A 23 -5.49 -0.63 -5.39
CA THR A 23 -6.51 -1.25 -4.54
C THR A 23 -5.98 -1.59 -3.15
N ALA A 24 -4.71 -2.04 -3.04
CA ALA A 24 -4.11 -2.30 -1.74
C ALA A 24 -3.87 -0.99 -0.97
N VAL A 25 -3.49 0.10 -1.66
CA VAL A 25 -3.40 1.44 -1.06
C VAL A 25 -4.75 1.84 -0.46
N GLY A 26 -5.84 1.74 -1.22
CA GLY A 26 -7.19 2.11 -0.76
C GLY A 26 -7.66 1.28 0.44
N VAL A 27 -7.40 -0.04 0.44
CA VAL A 27 -7.73 -0.92 1.57
C VAL A 27 -6.97 -0.52 2.84
N LEU A 28 -5.68 -0.18 2.71
CA LEU A 28 -4.88 0.29 3.85
C LEU A 28 -5.39 1.64 4.36
N GLN A 29 -5.73 2.57 3.48
CA GLN A 29 -6.31 3.87 3.85
C GLN A 29 -7.62 3.71 4.62
N GLU A 30 -8.55 2.91 4.11
CA GLU A 30 -9.85 2.67 4.77
C GLU A 30 -9.67 1.94 6.11
N GLY A 31 -8.80 0.94 6.17
CA GLY A 31 -8.50 0.24 7.42
C GLY A 31 -7.93 1.16 8.50
N LEU A 32 -7.06 2.09 8.12
CA LEU A 32 -6.50 3.09 9.02
C LEU A 32 -7.54 4.13 9.46
N HIS A 33 -8.38 4.59 8.53
CA HIS A 33 -9.49 5.50 8.83
C HIS A 33 -10.44 4.91 9.88
N TRP A 34 -10.88 3.66 9.66
CA TRP A 34 -11.72 2.95 10.62
C TRP A 34 -11.02 2.74 11.97
N ALA A 35 -9.75 2.31 11.97
CA ALA A 35 -9.01 1.99 13.19
C ALA A 35 -8.66 3.22 14.05
N SER A 36 -8.53 4.39 13.42
CA SER A 36 -8.21 5.66 14.09
C SER A 36 -9.45 6.44 14.54
N GLY A 37 -10.65 6.01 14.14
CA GLY A 37 -11.89 6.73 14.46
C GLY A 37 -12.18 7.91 13.53
N GLY A 38 -11.55 7.96 12.36
CA GLY A 38 -11.86 8.95 11.32
C GLY A 38 -10.65 9.62 10.67
N ASP A 39 -9.43 9.41 11.18
CA ASP A 39 -8.24 10.09 10.67
C ASP A 39 -7.84 9.56 9.28
N GLU A 40 -7.43 10.46 8.39
CA GLU A 40 -6.89 10.09 7.08
C GLU A 40 -5.36 10.01 7.12
N PHE A 41 -4.79 8.94 6.55
CA PHE A 41 -3.34 8.76 6.50
C PHE A 41 -2.83 8.71 5.07
N LEU A 42 -1.67 9.33 4.83
CA LEU A 42 -0.95 9.17 3.57
C LEU A 42 -0.34 7.77 3.49
N VAL A 43 -0.77 7.00 2.50
CA VAL A 43 -0.26 5.67 2.16
C VAL A 43 0.30 5.70 0.75
N GLU A 44 1.58 5.37 0.60
CA GLU A 44 2.28 5.36 -0.69
C GLU A 44 2.84 3.96 -0.97
N GLU A 45 2.58 3.40 -2.16
CA GLU A 45 3.31 2.23 -2.64
C GLU A 45 4.73 2.65 -3.06
N ILE A 46 5.75 2.15 -2.36
CA ILE A 46 7.17 2.52 -2.61
C ILE A 46 7.97 1.39 -3.28
N ALA A 47 7.44 0.18 -3.30
CA ALA A 47 7.99 -0.94 -4.05
C ALA A 47 6.86 -1.89 -4.46
N CYS A 48 6.97 -2.51 -5.64
CA CYS A 48 5.95 -3.38 -6.22
C CYS A 48 6.59 -4.67 -6.74
N SER A 49 6.02 -5.83 -6.42
CA SER A 49 6.55 -7.09 -6.96
C SER A 49 6.36 -7.21 -8.47
N ALA A 50 5.33 -6.56 -9.05
CA ALA A 50 5.13 -6.53 -10.49
C ALA A 50 6.19 -5.71 -11.25
N THR A 51 6.95 -4.84 -10.57
CA THR A 51 8.10 -4.13 -11.15
C THR A 51 9.43 -4.83 -10.88
N GLY A 52 9.41 -6.03 -10.26
CA GLY A 52 10.58 -6.84 -9.98
C GLY A 52 11.13 -6.72 -8.56
N ALA A 53 10.45 -6.02 -7.64
CA ALA A 53 10.82 -6.04 -6.23
C ALA A 53 10.47 -7.39 -5.56
N GLU A 54 11.11 -7.71 -4.44
CA GLU A 54 10.83 -8.96 -3.69
C GLU A 54 9.41 -8.99 -3.11
N SER A 55 8.83 -7.83 -2.79
CA SER A 55 7.50 -7.70 -2.20
C SER A 55 6.89 -6.33 -2.52
N CYS A 56 5.56 -6.20 -2.38
CA CYS A 56 4.94 -4.89 -2.36
C CYS A 56 5.16 -4.23 -1.00
N VAL A 57 5.63 -3.00 -0.99
CA VAL A 57 5.92 -2.24 0.22
C VAL A 57 5.17 -0.92 0.20
N PHE A 58 4.44 -0.66 1.27
CA PHE A 58 3.64 0.54 1.45
C PHE A 58 4.19 1.35 2.61
N LYS A 59 4.45 2.64 2.37
CA LYS A 59 4.85 3.60 3.40
C LYS A 59 3.59 4.28 3.93
N ILE A 60 3.40 4.21 5.24
CA ILE A 60 2.35 4.91 5.97
C ILE A 60 3.00 6.08 6.72
N VAL A 61 2.62 7.31 6.39
CA VAL A 61 3.07 8.50 7.12
C VAL A 61 2.30 8.58 8.45
N PRO A 62 2.99 8.65 9.60
CA PRO A 62 2.34 8.51 10.90
C PRO A 62 1.52 9.73 11.33
N THR A 63 1.70 10.88 10.67
CA THR A 63 0.91 12.09 10.94
C THR A 63 -0.35 12.06 10.08
N PRO A 64 -1.55 12.12 10.69
CA PRO A 64 -2.81 12.27 9.97
C PRO A 64 -2.86 13.52 9.09
N LEU A 65 -3.65 13.45 8.02
CA LEU A 65 -3.94 14.56 7.12
C LEU A 65 -5.09 15.44 7.62
N SER A 66 -6.04 14.83 8.33
CA SER A 66 -7.25 15.45 8.89
C SER A 66 -7.68 14.74 10.15
#